data_AF-A0A660PH02-F1
#
_entry.id   AF-A0A660PH02-F1
#
_cell.length_a   1.000
_cell.length_b   1.000
_cell.length_c   1.000
_cell.angle_alpha   90.00
_cell.angle_beta   90.00
_cell.angle_gamma   90.00
#
_symmetry.space_group_name_H-M   'P 1'
#
loop_
_entity.id
_entity.type
_entity.pdbx_description
1 polymer ?
#
loop_
_entity_poly.entity_id
_entity_poly.type
_entity_poly.pdbx_seq_one_letter_code
_entity_poly.pdbx_strand_id
1 'polypeptide(L)'
;MLIENRPDFILVQGDTTSACICGLIAFYNNIPVGHVEAGLRTYNPDFPYPEEINRQLISRLATFNFAPTVRAKENLLNEKIDPPKIFFTGNTIVDALQYLLEQKNIIPHIEQKQNSNNRKILVTAHRRENFGKPMENICLAINDLTERFNDLEIIFPVHPNPKVRKTVAEFIRPGKQIHLLDPLGYSELIEIMAGSTLILTDSGGIQEEAPTLHKPVLVLRDVTERPEIVKAGGAIMVGSHRDKIVRETSRLLTDKRIYDSMVNIRNPFGDGHAADRIIDTLMWYFNIEIEKRTPALKE
;
A
#
# COMPACT_ATOMS: atom_id res chain seq x y z
N MET A 1 11.42 -28.89 -5.99
CA MET A 1 11.99 -27.62 -5.52
C MET A 1 12.34 -27.62 -4.02
N LEU A 2 11.42 -27.66 -3.04
CA LEU A 2 11.81 -27.67 -1.61
C LEU A 2 12.61 -28.93 -1.20
N ILE A 3 12.18 -30.10 -1.67
CA ILE A 3 12.87 -31.38 -1.40
C ILE A 3 14.24 -31.45 -2.10
N GLU A 4 14.37 -30.80 -3.26
CA GLU A 4 15.57 -30.82 -4.09
C GLU A 4 16.60 -29.78 -3.64
N ASN A 5 16.16 -28.55 -3.36
CA ASN A 5 17.03 -27.44 -2.97
C ASN A 5 17.35 -27.42 -1.47
N ARG A 6 16.53 -28.08 -0.63
CA ARG A 6 16.69 -28.17 0.83
C ARG A 6 17.09 -26.83 1.47
N PRO A 7 16.27 -25.77 1.32
CA PRO A 7 16.62 -24.47 1.88
C PRO A 7 16.70 -24.55 3.40
N ASP A 8 17.69 -23.88 3.99
CA ASP A 8 17.84 -23.78 5.44
C ASP A 8 16.77 -22.90 6.08
N PHE A 9 16.15 -22.01 5.30
CA PHE A 9 15.10 -21.09 5.74
C PHE A 9 14.27 -20.60 4.56
N ILE A 10 12.99 -20.35 4.78
CA ILE A 10 12.06 -19.85 3.75
C ILE A 10 11.47 -18.51 4.19
N LEU A 11 11.44 -17.55 3.28
CA LEU A 11 10.68 -16.31 3.46
C LEU A 11 9.39 -16.38 2.65
N VAL A 12 8.29 -16.03 3.29
CA VAL A 12 6.98 -15.85 2.65
C VAL A 12 6.48 -14.43 2.91
N GLN A 13 5.75 -13.87 1.95
CA GLN A 13 5.31 -12.48 2.00
C GLN A 13 3.79 -12.37 2.09
N GLY A 14 3.33 -11.61 3.09
CA GLY A 14 1.95 -11.19 3.24
C GLY A 14 0.97 -12.36 3.33
N ASP A 15 -0.07 -12.31 2.52
CA ASP A 15 -1.34 -12.99 2.80
C ASP A 15 -1.91 -13.79 1.63
N THR A 16 -1.09 -13.99 0.60
CA THR A 16 -1.50 -14.76 -0.57
C THR A 16 -1.65 -16.25 -0.25
N THR A 17 -2.51 -16.94 -1.01
CA THR A 17 -2.64 -18.40 -0.88
C THR A 17 -1.32 -19.11 -1.16
N SER A 18 -0.50 -18.61 -2.10
CA SER A 18 0.84 -19.14 -2.34
C SER A 18 1.75 -19.02 -1.13
N ALA A 19 1.76 -17.87 -0.44
CA ALA A 19 2.51 -17.69 0.80
C ALA A 19 2.03 -18.66 1.89
N CYS A 20 0.71 -18.81 2.04
CA CYS A 20 0.11 -19.72 3.03
C CYS A 20 0.48 -21.17 2.77
N ILE A 21 0.34 -21.63 1.54
CA ILE A 21 0.67 -23.01 1.16
C ILE A 21 2.18 -23.25 1.25
N CYS A 22 3.02 -22.27 0.88
CA CYS A 22 4.46 -22.37 1.05
C CYS A 22 4.86 -22.53 2.52
N GLY A 23 4.29 -21.71 3.42
CA GLY A 23 4.52 -21.82 4.86
C GLY A 23 4.06 -23.17 5.42
N LEU A 24 2.93 -23.70 4.96
CA LEU A 24 2.44 -25.02 5.38
C LEU A 24 3.33 -26.17 4.90
N ILE A 25 3.81 -26.12 3.66
CA ILE A 25 4.72 -27.15 3.14
C ILE A 25 6.07 -27.09 3.87
N ALA A 26 6.58 -25.90 4.15
CA ALA A 26 7.80 -25.71 4.94
C ALA A 26 7.67 -26.32 6.34
N PHE A 27 6.55 -26.06 7.02
CA PHE A 27 6.22 -26.66 8.31
C PHE A 27 6.23 -28.19 8.27
N TYR A 28 5.59 -28.81 7.27
CA TYR A 28 5.60 -30.27 7.11
C TYR A 28 6.99 -30.88 6.86
N ASN A 29 7.94 -30.09 6.38
CA ASN A 29 9.30 -30.53 6.14
C ASN A 29 10.28 -30.07 7.23
N ASN A 30 9.79 -29.51 8.34
CA ASN A 30 10.60 -28.94 9.43
C ASN A 30 11.59 -27.85 8.96
N ILE A 31 11.19 -27.04 7.97
CA ILE A 31 11.99 -25.92 7.48
C ILE A 31 11.48 -24.64 8.16
N PRO A 32 12.35 -23.83 8.79
CA PRO A 32 11.95 -22.59 9.45
C PRO A 32 11.45 -21.56 8.43
N VAL A 33 10.46 -20.76 8.85
CA VAL A 33 9.76 -19.79 8.00
C VAL A 33 9.80 -18.40 8.62
N GLY A 34 10.18 -17.41 7.82
CA GLY A 34 10.01 -15.99 8.14
C GLY A 34 8.82 -15.41 7.38
N HIS A 35 7.89 -14.82 8.10
CA HIS A 35 6.72 -14.17 7.54
C HIS A 35 6.97 -12.67 7.43
N VAL A 36 7.23 -12.21 6.21
CA VAL A 36 7.40 -10.79 5.88
C VAL A 36 6.02 -10.14 5.75
N GLU A 37 5.85 -8.93 6.30
CA GLU A 37 4.55 -8.24 6.42
C GLU A 37 3.56 -8.95 7.37
N ALA A 38 4.08 -9.49 8.47
CA ALA A 38 3.28 -10.23 9.43
C ALA A 38 2.37 -9.32 10.28
N GLY A 39 1.22 -9.85 10.71
CA GLY A 39 0.40 -9.23 11.76
C GLY A 39 -0.66 -8.22 11.31
N LEU A 40 -0.84 -7.95 10.02
CA LEU A 40 -2.00 -7.18 9.54
C LEU A 40 -3.30 -7.98 9.78
N ARG A 41 -4.34 -7.33 10.30
CA ARG A 41 -5.61 -7.99 10.68
C ARG A 41 -6.83 -7.13 10.43
N THR A 42 -7.87 -7.76 9.91
CA THR A 42 -9.26 -7.28 9.96
C THR A 42 -10.10 -8.03 11.00
N TYR A 43 -9.66 -9.23 11.41
CA TYR A 43 -10.41 -10.19 12.23
C TYR A 43 -11.75 -10.62 11.61
N ASN A 44 -11.93 -10.38 10.32
CA ASN A 44 -13.09 -10.83 9.56
C ASN A 44 -12.64 -11.84 8.49
N PRO A 45 -13.00 -13.13 8.62
CA PRO A 45 -12.55 -14.17 7.69
C PRO A 45 -13.04 -13.95 6.25
N ASP A 46 -14.14 -13.23 6.07
CA ASP A 46 -14.74 -12.95 4.77
C ASP A 46 -14.19 -11.66 4.15
N PHE A 47 -13.34 -10.91 4.88
CA PHE A 47 -12.89 -9.61 4.41
C PHE A 47 -11.48 -9.23 4.90
N PRO A 48 -10.51 -9.12 3.99
CA PRO A 48 -10.48 -9.66 2.62
C PRO A 48 -10.42 -11.20 2.62
N TYR A 49 -11.14 -11.81 1.68
CA TYR A 49 -11.18 -13.27 1.48
C TYR A 49 -10.35 -13.69 0.26
N PRO A 50 -9.42 -14.67 0.40
CA PRO A 50 -9.11 -15.50 1.58
C PRO A 50 -7.98 -14.95 2.46
N GLU A 51 -7.53 -13.73 2.21
CA GLU A 51 -6.25 -13.21 2.71
C GLU A 51 -6.20 -13.10 4.25
N GLU A 52 -7.32 -12.80 4.92
CA GLU A 52 -7.35 -12.74 6.39
C GLU A 52 -6.99 -14.08 7.04
N ILE A 53 -7.56 -15.18 6.54
CA ILE A 53 -7.26 -16.51 7.07
C ILE A 53 -5.83 -16.92 6.72
N ASN A 54 -5.38 -16.65 5.49
CA ASN A 54 -4.03 -16.98 5.06
C ASN A 54 -2.96 -16.38 5.99
N ARG A 55 -3.01 -15.05 6.25
CA ARG A 55 -2.00 -14.39 7.09
C ARG A 55 -2.06 -14.81 8.55
N GLN A 56 -3.23 -15.15 9.08
CA GLN A 56 -3.35 -15.72 10.43
C GLN A 56 -2.70 -17.10 10.51
N LEU A 57 -2.94 -17.98 9.52
CA LEU A 57 -2.32 -19.30 9.46
C LEU A 57 -0.79 -19.21 9.33
N ILE A 58 -0.28 -18.38 8.42
CA ILE A 58 1.17 -18.19 8.24
C ILE A 58 1.81 -17.72 9.55
N SER A 59 1.20 -16.77 10.26
CA SER A 59 1.77 -16.21 11.50
C SER A 59 1.97 -17.27 12.59
N ARG A 60 1.12 -18.32 12.62
CA ARG A 60 1.22 -19.45 13.56
C ARG A 60 2.33 -20.44 13.19
N LEU A 61 2.56 -20.61 11.90
CA LEU A 61 3.56 -21.53 11.36
C LEU A 61 4.96 -20.92 11.35
N ALA A 62 5.05 -19.59 11.34
CA ALA A 62 6.29 -18.86 11.22
C ALA A 62 7.22 -19.03 12.44
N THR A 63 8.51 -19.24 12.15
CA THR A 63 9.60 -19.12 13.11
C THR A 63 9.76 -17.67 13.53
N PHE A 64 9.75 -16.75 12.56
CA PHE A 64 9.81 -15.29 12.79
C PHE A 64 8.71 -14.56 12.03
N ASN A 65 8.14 -13.55 12.69
CA ASN A 65 7.14 -12.65 12.15
C ASN A 65 7.73 -11.25 12.06
N PHE A 66 7.88 -10.73 10.85
CA PHE A 66 8.41 -9.39 10.58
C PHE A 66 7.24 -8.41 10.40
N ALA A 67 6.87 -7.75 11.49
CA ALA A 67 5.73 -6.87 11.57
C ALA A 67 6.06 -5.48 10.99
N PRO A 68 5.23 -4.95 10.08
CA PRO A 68 5.48 -3.66 9.44
C PRO A 68 5.13 -2.45 10.32
N THR A 69 4.24 -2.62 11.31
CA THR A 69 3.76 -1.53 12.19
C THR A 69 3.68 -2.01 13.64
N VAL A 70 3.64 -1.06 14.58
CA VAL A 70 3.38 -1.33 16.02
C VAL A 70 2.05 -2.07 16.18
N ARG A 71 1.00 -1.65 15.46
CA ARG A 71 -0.31 -2.34 15.48
C ARG A 71 -0.19 -3.78 14.99
N ALA A 72 0.57 -4.04 13.93
CA ALA A 72 0.76 -5.40 13.44
C ALA A 72 1.48 -6.29 14.46
N LYS A 73 2.49 -5.75 15.15
CA LYS A 73 3.15 -6.40 16.30
C LYS A 73 2.17 -6.69 17.44
N GLU A 74 1.34 -5.71 17.81
CA GLU A 74 0.31 -5.87 18.85
C GLU A 74 -0.72 -6.95 18.50
N ASN A 75 -1.16 -7.02 17.24
CA ASN A 75 -2.08 -8.06 16.78
C ASN A 75 -1.50 -9.48 17.00
N LEU A 76 -0.21 -9.67 16.67
CA LEU A 76 0.49 -10.95 16.87
C LEU A 76 0.59 -11.31 18.36
N LEU A 77 0.90 -10.32 19.22
CA LEU A 77 0.95 -10.50 20.68
C LEU A 77 -0.43 -10.86 21.25
N ASN A 78 -1.49 -10.19 20.78
CA ASN A 78 -2.88 -10.48 21.18
C ASN A 78 -3.30 -11.89 20.78
N GLU A 79 -2.80 -12.37 19.64
CA GLU A 79 -2.96 -13.75 19.18
C GLU A 79 -2.11 -14.77 19.96
N LYS A 80 -1.29 -14.35 20.94
CA LYS A 80 -0.38 -15.23 21.69
C LYS A 80 0.71 -15.86 20.82
N ILE A 81 1.16 -15.15 19.79
CA ILE A 81 2.47 -15.45 19.19
C ILE A 81 3.56 -15.06 20.20
N ASP A 82 4.54 -15.93 20.35
CA ASP A 82 5.62 -15.78 21.33
C ASP A 82 6.44 -14.51 21.03
N PRO A 83 6.63 -13.56 21.98
CA PRO A 83 7.32 -12.29 21.73
C PRO A 83 8.71 -12.40 21.08
N PRO A 84 9.59 -13.37 21.42
CA PRO A 84 10.88 -13.55 20.75
C PRO A 84 10.79 -13.91 19.26
N LYS A 85 9.60 -14.27 18.77
CA LYS A 85 9.34 -14.54 17.35
C LYS A 85 8.86 -13.31 16.58
N ILE A 86 8.71 -12.16 17.21
CA ILE A 86 8.09 -10.97 16.59
C ILE A 86 9.12 -9.84 16.50
N PHE A 87 9.37 -9.38 15.28
CA PHE A 87 10.32 -8.32 14.98
C PHE A 87 9.59 -7.15 14.33
N PHE A 88 9.77 -5.94 14.88
CA PHE A 88 9.24 -4.72 14.25
C PHE A 88 10.26 -4.20 13.24
N THR A 89 9.94 -4.32 11.96
CA THR A 89 10.89 -4.06 10.87
C THR A 89 10.56 -2.82 10.05
N GLY A 90 9.29 -2.40 10.02
CA GLY A 90 8.78 -1.63 8.90
C GLY A 90 8.40 -2.55 7.72
N ASN A 91 7.81 -1.97 6.68
CA ASN A 91 7.39 -2.65 5.46
C ASN A 91 8.43 -2.45 4.35
N THR A 92 8.88 -3.56 3.75
CA THR A 92 9.83 -3.59 2.63
C THR A 92 9.34 -2.87 1.37
N ILE A 93 8.04 -2.55 1.27
CA ILE A 93 7.53 -1.70 0.19
C ILE A 93 8.15 -0.30 0.21
N VAL A 94 8.51 0.22 1.40
CA VAL A 94 9.19 1.52 1.53
C VAL A 94 10.61 1.43 1.00
N ASP A 95 11.31 0.33 1.29
CA ASP A 95 12.65 0.03 0.78
C ASP A 95 12.64 -0.05 -0.75
N ALA A 96 11.70 -0.80 -1.32
CA ALA A 96 11.55 -0.96 -2.77
C ALA A 96 11.27 0.37 -3.47
N LEU A 97 10.42 1.21 -2.86
CA LEU A 97 10.12 2.54 -3.35
C LEU A 97 11.36 3.44 -3.32
N GLN A 98 12.06 3.52 -2.19
CA GLN A 98 13.27 4.35 -2.07
C GLN A 98 14.34 3.92 -3.08
N TYR A 99 14.59 2.61 -3.20
CA TYR A 99 15.49 2.07 -4.22
C TYR A 99 15.11 2.54 -5.63
N LEU A 100 13.83 2.45 -6.00
CA LEU A 100 13.38 2.88 -7.32
C LEU A 100 13.53 4.40 -7.53
N LEU A 101 13.21 5.20 -6.52
CA LEU A 101 13.36 6.67 -6.58
C LEU A 101 14.82 7.06 -6.82
N GLU A 102 15.75 6.42 -6.11
CA GLU A 102 17.19 6.63 -6.30
C GLU A 102 17.62 6.20 -7.71
N GLN A 103 17.26 5.00 -8.16
CA GLN A 103 17.63 4.49 -9.48
C GLN A 103 17.12 5.39 -10.63
N LYS A 104 15.95 6.00 -10.44
CA LYS A 104 15.31 6.87 -11.44
C LYS A 104 15.62 8.35 -11.27
N ASN A 105 16.37 8.73 -10.23
CA ASN A 105 16.57 10.13 -9.83
C ASN A 105 15.25 10.91 -9.69
N ILE A 106 14.20 10.24 -9.21
CA ILE A 106 12.92 10.88 -8.93
C ILE A 106 13.04 11.52 -7.56
N ILE A 107 12.92 12.84 -7.50
CA ILE A 107 12.92 13.57 -6.24
C ILE A 107 11.45 13.74 -5.82
N PRO A 108 11.02 13.16 -4.67
CA PRO A 108 9.73 13.47 -4.08
C PRO A 108 9.66 14.97 -3.81
N HIS A 109 8.75 15.66 -4.47
CA HIS A 109 8.62 17.11 -4.34
C HIS A 109 7.29 17.47 -3.70
N ILE A 110 7.38 18.23 -2.62
CA ILE A 110 6.27 18.95 -1.97
C ILE A 110 5.86 20.16 -2.83
N GLU A 111 6.84 20.79 -3.50
CA GLU A 111 6.63 21.94 -4.38
C GLU A 111 7.09 21.62 -5.79
N GLN A 112 6.22 21.03 -6.62
CA GLN A 112 6.49 21.09 -8.05
C GLN A 112 6.31 22.54 -8.51
N LYS A 113 7.41 23.18 -8.96
CA LYS A 113 7.33 24.04 -10.13
C LYS A 113 6.94 23.14 -11.30
N GLN A 114 5.64 22.87 -11.45
CA GLN A 114 5.18 22.12 -12.59
C GLN A 114 5.48 22.96 -13.84
N ASN A 115 6.22 22.39 -14.78
CA ASN A 115 6.34 22.96 -16.13
C ASN A 115 5.00 22.94 -16.90
N SER A 116 3.98 22.29 -16.32
CA SER A 116 2.58 22.27 -16.74
C SER A 116 1.75 23.00 -15.67
N ASN A 117 0.87 23.93 -16.02
CA ASN A 117 -0.02 24.57 -15.04
C ASN A 117 -1.10 23.62 -14.47
N ASN A 118 -1.13 22.34 -14.87
CA ASN A 118 -2.21 21.42 -14.53
C ASN A 118 -1.86 20.50 -13.34
N ARG A 119 -2.74 20.53 -12.33
CA ARG A 119 -2.69 19.63 -11.17
C ARG A 119 -3.13 18.24 -11.59
N LYS A 120 -2.40 17.21 -11.14
CA LYS A 120 -2.64 15.81 -11.53
C LYS A 120 -3.26 15.02 -10.39
N ILE A 121 -4.27 14.23 -10.66
CA ILE A 121 -4.81 13.25 -9.72
C ILE A 121 -4.69 11.87 -10.34
N LEU A 122 -3.97 10.98 -9.65
CA LEU A 122 -3.98 9.56 -9.96
C LEU A 122 -5.19 8.91 -9.32
N VAL A 123 -5.95 8.15 -10.11
CA VAL A 123 -7.05 7.31 -9.65
C VAL A 123 -6.68 5.84 -9.88
N THR A 124 -6.80 5.02 -8.84
CA THR A 124 -6.70 3.57 -8.93
C THR A 124 -7.85 2.92 -8.18
N ALA A 125 -8.66 2.12 -8.88
CA ALA A 125 -9.80 1.45 -8.28
C ALA A 125 -9.93 0.05 -8.88
N HIS A 126 -9.62 -0.97 -8.08
CA HIS A 126 -9.53 -2.36 -8.54
C HIS A 126 -10.14 -3.39 -7.58
N ARG A 127 -10.49 -3.01 -6.35
CA ARG A 127 -11.08 -3.93 -5.37
C ARG A 127 -12.47 -4.35 -5.81
N ARG A 128 -12.82 -5.62 -5.54
CA ARG A 128 -14.13 -6.18 -5.90
C ARG A 128 -15.29 -5.44 -5.25
N GLU A 129 -15.10 -4.93 -4.03
CA GLU A 129 -16.09 -4.11 -3.33
C GLU A 129 -16.47 -2.83 -4.10
N ASN A 130 -15.58 -2.34 -4.97
CA ASN A 130 -15.83 -1.18 -5.79
C ASN A 130 -16.54 -1.50 -7.12
N PHE A 131 -16.88 -2.75 -7.43
CA PHE A 131 -17.50 -3.08 -8.72
C PHE A 131 -18.98 -2.67 -8.77
N GLY A 132 -19.44 -2.19 -9.93
CA GLY A 132 -20.83 -1.77 -10.12
C GLY A 132 -21.10 -0.35 -9.63
N LYS A 133 -22.13 -0.17 -8.78
CA LYS A 133 -22.56 1.17 -8.33
C LYS A 133 -21.46 1.99 -7.63
N PRO A 134 -20.58 1.40 -6.81
CA PRO A 134 -19.41 2.11 -6.27
C PRO A 134 -18.49 2.71 -7.36
N MET A 135 -18.13 1.93 -8.40
CA MET A 135 -17.33 2.42 -9.53
C MET A 135 -18.05 3.51 -10.31
N GLU A 136 -19.36 3.37 -10.53
CA GLU A 136 -20.18 4.43 -11.13
C GLU A 136 -20.06 5.73 -10.34
N ASN A 137 -20.22 5.69 -9.02
CA ASN A 137 -20.11 6.87 -8.17
C ASN A 137 -18.71 7.51 -8.26
N ILE A 138 -17.65 6.70 -8.33
CA ILE A 138 -16.27 7.19 -8.53
C ILE A 138 -16.14 7.89 -9.88
N CYS A 139 -16.67 7.29 -10.96
CA CYS A 139 -16.64 7.90 -12.30
C CYS A 139 -17.41 9.22 -12.35
N LEU A 140 -18.58 9.28 -11.73
CA LEU A 140 -19.39 10.50 -11.65
C LEU A 140 -18.68 11.59 -10.82
N ALA A 141 -18.01 11.22 -9.72
CA ALA A 141 -17.22 12.17 -8.94
C ALA A 141 -16.03 12.74 -9.74
N ILE A 142 -15.38 11.91 -10.56
CA ILE A 142 -14.32 12.34 -11.47
C ILE A 142 -14.84 13.39 -12.44
N ASN A 143 -15.99 13.13 -13.08
CA ASN A 143 -16.61 14.09 -14.00
C ASN A 143 -16.90 15.43 -13.30
N ASP A 144 -17.50 15.40 -12.11
CA ASP A 144 -17.80 16.61 -11.34
C ASP A 144 -16.54 17.43 -11.02
N LEU A 145 -15.44 16.74 -10.70
CA LEU A 145 -14.16 17.39 -10.42
C LEU A 145 -13.58 18.05 -11.66
N THR A 146 -13.61 17.38 -12.81
CA THR A 146 -13.14 17.94 -14.08
C THR A 146 -14.00 19.09 -14.59
N GLU A 147 -15.31 19.07 -14.33
CA GLU A 147 -16.20 20.19 -14.63
C GLU A 147 -15.95 21.39 -13.71
N ARG A 148 -15.53 21.14 -12.46
CA ARG A 148 -15.27 22.17 -11.46
C ARG A 148 -13.88 22.82 -11.60
N PHE A 149 -12.87 22.07 -12.03
CA PHE A 149 -11.48 22.50 -12.07
C PHE A 149 -10.88 22.35 -13.47
N ASN A 150 -10.75 23.48 -14.18
CA ASN A 150 -10.27 23.49 -15.57
C ASN A 150 -8.77 23.12 -15.72
N ASP A 151 -8.01 23.24 -14.65
CA ASP A 151 -6.57 22.94 -14.56
C ASP A 151 -6.30 21.54 -13.97
N LEU A 152 -7.31 20.67 -13.93
CA LEU A 152 -7.18 19.32 -13.41
C LEU A 152 -6.93 18.31 -14.53
N GLU A 153 -5.95 17.43 -14.33
CA GLU A 153 -5.72 16.23 -15.12
C GLU A 153 -5.94 14.99 -14.25
N ILE A 154 -6.78 14.08 -14.73
CA ILE A 154 -7.07 12.79 -14.11
C ILE A 154 -6.31 11.72 -14.88
N ILE A 155 -5.48 10.96 -14.18
CA ILE A 155 -4.79 9.79 -14.73
C ILE A 155 -5.43 8.55 -14.09
N PHE A 156 -6.08 7.72 -14.90
CA PHE A 156 -6.80 6.55 -14.42
C PHE A 156 -6.39 5.28 -15.20
N PRO A 157 -5.41 4.52 -14.68
CA PRO A 157 -5.11 3.17 -15.17
C PRO A 157 -6.30 2.24 -14.87
N VAL A 158 -7.05 1.88 -15.91
CA VAL A 158 -8.30 1.12 -15.77
C VAL A 158 -8.01 -0.36 -15.64
N HIS A 159 -8.48 -0.95 -14.54
CA HIS A 159 -8.34 -2.37 -14.26
C HIS A 159 -8.83 -3.22 -15.45
N PRO A 160 -8.15 -4.33 -15.83
CA PRO A 160 -8.48 -5.09 -17.04
C PRO A 160 -9.82 -5.84 -16.96
N ASN A 161 -10.43 -5.93 -15.78
CA ASN A 161 -11.71 -6.61 -15.60
C ASN A 161 -12.80 -5.97 -16.49
N PRO A 162 -13.49 -6.76 -17.34
CA PRO A 162 -14.50 -6.24 -18.27
C PRO A 162 -15.63 -5.46 -17.59
N LYS A 163 -16.03 -5.85 -16.37
CA LYS A 163 -17.06 -5.14 -15.61
C LYS A 163 -16.63 -3.72 -15.26
N VAL A 164 -15.38 -3.56 -14.82
CA VAL A 164 -14.80 -2.24 -14.49
C VAL A 164 -14.68 -1.41 -15.77
N ARG A 165 -14.09 -1.96 -16.83
CA ARG A 165 -13.95 -1.26 -18.12
C ARG A 165 -15.28 -0.78 -18.68
N LYS A 166 -16.32 -1.63 -18.62
CA LYS A 166 -17.67 -1.27 -19.06
C LYS A 166 -18.23 -0.09 -18.26
N THR A 167 -18.18 -0.16 -16.93
CA THR A 167 -18.67 0.94 -16.08
C THR A 167 -17.89 2.23 -16.33
N VAL A 168 -16.56 2.17 -16.43
CA VAL A 168 -15.73 3.35 -16.71
C VAL A 168 -16.09 3.95 -18.07
N ALA A 169 -16.21 3.14 -19.12
CA ALA A 169 -16.58 3.61 -20.45
C ALA A 169 -17.99 4.21 -20.54
N GLU A 170 -18.92 3.73 -19.71
CA GLU A 170 -20.31 4.20 -19.68
C GLU A 170 -20.46 5.52 -18.91
N PHE A 171 -19.74 5.69 -17.80
CA PHE A 171 -19.96 6.80 -16.88
C PHE A 171 -18.91 7.90 -16.90
N ILE A 172 -17.67 7.64 -17.32
CA ILE A 172 -16.69 8.71 -17.54
C ILE A 172 -17.09 9.49 -18.79
N ARG A 173 -17.11 10.82 -18.67
CA ARG A 173 -17.24 11.72 -19.82
C ARG A 173 -15.85 11.93 -20.42
N PRO A 174 -15.50 11.28 -21.55
CA PRO A 174 -14.17 11.44 -22.12
C PRO A 174 -13.92 12.92 -22.47
N GLY A 175 -12.75 13.41 -22.12
CA GLY A 175 -12.36 14.80 -22.32
C GLY A 175 -10.84 14.95 -22.27
N LYS A 176 -10.33 16.15 -22.58
CA LYS A 176 -8.87 16.40 -22.61
C LYS A 176 -8.20 16.23 -21.24
N GLN A 177 -8.97 16.31 -20.16
CA GLN A 177 -8.51 16.23 -18.78
C GLN A 177 -8.47 14.80 -18.23
N ILE A 178 -9.14 13.83 -18.86
CA ILE A 178 -9.25 12.47 -18.32
C ILE A 178 -8.47 11.51 -19.20
N HIS A 179 -7.39 10.98 -18.66
CA HIS A 179 -6.49 10.03 -19.32
C HIS A 179 -6.77 8.63 -18.79
N LEU A 180 -7.58 7.86 -19.54
CA LEU A 180 -7.78 6.45 -19.28
C LEU A 180 -6.61 5.66 -19.85
N LEU A 181 -5.87 4.95 -19.00
CA LEU A 181 -4.70 4.18 -19.39
C LEU A 181 -4.95 2.69 -19.21
N ASP A 182 -4.18 1.87 -19.91
CA ASP A 182 -4.05 0.45 -19.56
C ASP A 182 -3.28 0.29 -18.22
N PRO A 183 -3.35 -0.89 -17.58
CA PRO A 183 -2.59 -1.15 -16.36
C PRO A 183 -1.09 -0.87 -16.55
N LEU A 184 -0.52 -0.13 -15.61
CA LEU A 184 0.86 0.34 -15.66
C LEU A 184 1.83 -0.63 -15.01
N GLY A 185 3.08 -0.61 -15.46
CA GLY A 185 4.17 -1.23 -14.71
C GLY A 185 4.45 -0.48 -13.42
N TYR A 186 5.07 -1.16 -12.44
CA TYR A 186 5.37 -0.57 -11.13
C TYR A 186 6.18 0.74 -11.23
N SER A 187 7.23 0.74 -12.07
CA SER A 187 8.07 1.93 -12.27
C SER A 187 7.29 3.14 -12.80
N GLU A 188 6.40 2.92 -13.78
CA GLU A 188 5.59 3.98 -14.39
C GLU A 188 4.56 4.52 -13.40
N LEU A 189 3.96 3.62 -12.61
CA LEU A 189 3.02 3.99 -11.56
C LEU A 189 3.68 4.92 -10.53
N ILE A 190 4.89 4.60 -10.06
CA ILE A 190 5.63 5.43 -9.10
C ILE A 190 5.98 6.80 -9.70
N GLU A 191 6.40 6.87 -10.96
CA GLU A 191 6.66 8.15 -11.65
C GLU A 191 5.40 9.03 -11.70
N ILE A 192 4.24 8.43 -11.98
CA ILE A 192 2.96 9.15 -11.99
C ILE A 192 2.52 9.54 -10.58
N MET A 193 2.70 8.67 -9.58
CA MET A 193 2.43 8.98 -8.17
C MET A 193 3.27 10.17 -7.71
N ALA A 194 4.57 10.17 -7.99
CA ALA A 194 5.48 11.27 -7.67
C ALA A 194 5.08 12.58 -8.37
N GLY A 195 4.56 12.47 -9.61
CA GLY A 195 4.04 13.58 -10.41
C GLY A 195 2.64 14.07 -10.03
N SER A 196 1.92 13.35 -9.17
CA SER A 196 0.54 13.68 -8.81
C SER A 196 0.47 14.72 -7.68
N THR A 197 -0.60 15.51 -7.67
CA THR A 197 -0.97 16.42 -6.57
C THR A 197 -1.55 15.64 -5.40
N LEU A 198 -2.48 14.72 -5.66
CA LEU A 198 -3.04 13.79 -4.67
C LEU A 198 -3.48 12.49 -5.36
N ILE A 199 -3.76 11.46 -4.57
CA ILE A 199 -4.11 10.12 -5.07
C ILE A 199 -5.47 9.68 -4.54
N LEU A 200 -6.34 9.19 -5.42
CA LEU A 200 -7.57 8.47 -5.10
C LEU A 200 -7.32 6.98 -5.29
N THR A 201 -7.39 6.17 -4.22
CA THR A 201 -7.03 4.75 -4.33
C THR A 201 -7.83 3.80 -3.43
N ASP A 202 -8.05 2.56 -3.88
CA ASP A 202 -8.42 1.41 -3.05
C ASP A 202 -7.28 0.37 -2.87
N SER A 203 -6.07 0.70 -3.35
CA SER A 203 -4.88 -0.12 -3.22
C SER A 203 -4.27 -0.01 -1.83
N GLY A 204 -3.85 -1.16 -1.29
CA GLY A 204 -3.13 -1.22 -0.01
C GLY A 204 -1.69 -0.69 -0.15
N GLY A 205 -0.95 -1.17 -1.15
CA GLY A 205 0.44 -0.75 -1.36
C GLY A 205 0.59 0.75 -1.62
N ILE A 206 -0.32 1.34 -2.40
CA ILE A 206 -0.30 2.79 -2.66
C ILE A 206 -0.50 3.58 -1.36
N GLN A 207 -1.32 3.09 -0.42
CA GLN A 207 -1.46 3.72 0.90
C GLN A 207 -0.15 3.65 1.71
N GLU A 208 0.70 2.64 1.49
CA GLU A 208 2.00 2.52 2.16
C GLU A 208 3.10 3.35 1.50
N GLU A 209 3.00 3.57 0.19
CA GLU A 209 3.99 4.26 -0.62
C GLU A 209 3.79 5.77 -0.68
N ALA A 210 2.53 6.22 -0.74
CA ALA A 210 2.18 7.63 -0.91
C ALA A 210 2.79 8.58 0.13
N PRO A 211 2.93 8.22 1.43
CA PRO A 211 3.60 9.09 2.40
C PRO A 211 5.08 9.36 2.07
N THR A 212 5.82 8.37 1.56
CA THR A 212 7.22 8.55 1.11
C THR A 212 7.31 9.52 -0.07
N LEU A 213 6.25 9.58 -0.89
CA LEU A 213 6.15 10.51 -2.02
C LEU A 213 5.54 11.86 -1.64
N HIS A 214 5.21 12.07 -0.35
CA HIS A 214 4.53 13.26 0.14
C HIS A 214 3.20 13.54 -0.56
N LYS A 215 2.40 12.48 -0.81
CA LYS A 215 1.11 12.60 -1.52
C LYS A 215 -0.08 12.36 -0.59
N PRO A 216 -1.04 13.28 -0.51
CA PRO A 216 -2.29 13.04 0.21
C PRO A 216 -3.08 11.92 -0.46
N VAL A 217 -3.68 11.04 0.34
CA VAL A 217 -4.47 9.92 -0.17
C VAL A 217 -5.94 10.05 0.23
N LEU A 218 -6.83 9.88 -0.74
CA LEU A 218 -8.26 9.69 -0.50
C LEU A 218 -8.59 8.22 -0.75
N VAL A 219 -8.92 7.49 0.31
CA VAL A 219 -9.11 6.03 0.26
C VAL A 219 -10.54 5.72 -0.17
N LEU A 220 -10.67 5.06 -1.32
CA LEU A 220 -11.92 4.65 -1.97
C LEU A 220 -12.50 3.36 -1.36
N ARG A 221 -12.44 3.24 -0.02
CA ARG A 221 -12.95 2.10 0.75
C ARG A 221 -13.63 2.61 2.01
N ASP A 222 -14.64 1.91 2.51
CA ASP A 222 -15.29 2.24 3.79
C ASP A 222 -14.48 1.70 4.99
N VAL A 223 -13.68 0.67 4.77
CA VAL A 223 -12.83 0.01 5.77
C VAL A 223 -11.41 -0.15 5.24
N THR A 224 -10.43 -0.13 6.15
CA THR A 224 -9.01 -0.31 5.79
C THR A 224 -8.29 -1.13 6.85
N GLU A 225 -7.45 -2.05 6.40
CA GLU A 225 -6.45 -2.77 7.20
C GLU A 225 -5.22 -1.90 7.52
N ARG A 226 -5.16 -0.67 6.99
CA ARG A 226 -4.09 0.32 7.14
C ARG A 226 -4.57 1.59 7.85
N PRO A 227 -5.06 1.50 9.10
CA PRO A 227 -5.47 2.68 9.87
C PRO A 227 -4.33 3.68 10.11
N GLU A 228 -3.07 3.26 9.99
CA GLU A 228 -1.90 4.01 10.43
C GLU A 228 -1.74 5.30 9.63
N ILE A 229 -1.91 5.25 8.31
CA ILE A 229 -1.87 6.44 7.46
C ILE A 229 -3.02 7.41 7.75
N VAL A 230 -4.20 6.88 8.08
CA VAL A 230 -5.36 7.71 8.45
C VAL A 230 -5.10 8.40 9.80
N LYS A 231 -4.58 7.67 10.80
CA LYS A 231 -4.21 8.22 12.10
C LYS A 231 -3.06 9.23 12.02
N ALA A 232 -2.10 8.99 11.13
CA ALA A 232 -1.00 9.92 10.88
C ALA A 232 -1.45 11.19 10.14
N GLY A 233 -2.66 11.22 9.59
CA GLY A 233 -3.20 12.35 8.84
C GLY A 233 -2.83 12.37 7.35
N GLY A 234 -2.18 11.33 6.82
CA GLY A 234 -1.82 11.24 5.39
C GLY A 234 -2.93 10.75 4.49
N ALA A 235 -4.02 10.22 5.06
CA ALA A 235 -5.15 9.70 4.29
C ALA A 235 -6.51 10.05 4.90
N ILE A 236 -7.52 10.19 4.02
CA ILE A 236 -8.92 10.36 4.40
C ILE A 236 -9.75 9.22 3.79
N MET A 237 -10.51 8.51 4.62
CA MET A 237 -11.45 7.48 4.17
C MET A 237 -12.67 8.13 3.52
N VAL A 238 -12.80 8.03 2.20
CA VAL A 238 -13.92 8.62 1.44
C VAL A 238 -14.92 7.60 0.93
N GLY A 239 -14.59 6.30 0.96
CA GLY A 239 -15.43 5.26 0.38
C GLY A 239 -15.67 5.49 -1.12
N SER A 240 -16.73 4.91 -1.65
CA SER A 240 -17.20 5.16 -3.02
C SER A 240 -18.35 6.18 -3.05
N HIS A 241 -18.34 7.15 -2.13
CA HIS A 241 -19.42 8.13 -1.97
C HIS A 241 -19.11 9.37 -2.81
N ARG A 242 -19.84 9.55 -3.93
CA ARG A 242 -19.62 10.63 -4.91
C ARG A 242 -19.40 11.99 -4.25
N ASP A 243 -20.35 12.43 -3.41
CA ASP A 243 -20.30 13.74 -2.76
C ASP A 243 -19.10 13.89 -1.82
N LYS A 244 -18.70 12.81 -1.13
CA LYS A 244 -17.56 12.82 -0.22
C LYS A 244 -16.24 12.89 -0.99
N ILE A 245 -16.12 12.14 -2.09
CA ILE A 245 -14.97 12.20 -3.00
C ILE A 245 -14.82 13.63 -3.53
N VAL A 246 -15.89 14.21 -4.09
CA VAL A 246 -15.86 15.57 -4.65
C VAL A 246 -15.50 16.59 -3.57
N ARG A 247 -16.11 16.51 -2.39
CA ARG A 247 -15.89 17.46 -1.29
C ARG A 247 -14.47 17.41 -0.76
N GLU A 248 -13.95 16.24 -0.39
CA GLU A 248 -12.60 16.13 0.20
C GLU A 248 -11.51 16.40 -0.85
N THR A 249 -11.72 15.98 -2.10
CA THR A 249 -10.79 16.34 -3.20
C THR A 249 -10.76 17.85 -3.40
N SER A 250 -11.93 18.49 -3.49
CA SER A 250 -12.01 19.96 -3.65
C SER A 250 -11.35 20.69 -2.49
N ARG A 251 -11.55 20.21 -1.26
CA ARG A 251 -10.94 20.75 -0.05
C ARG A 251 -9.41 20.68 -0.11
N LEU A 252 -8.82 19.55 -0.50
CA LEU A 252 -7.36 19.43 -0.67
C LEU A 252 -6.81 20.27 -1.81
N LEU A 253 -7.60 20.47 -2.87
CA LEU A 253 -7.22 21.30 -4.01
C LEU A 253 -7.32 22.81 -3.72
N THR A 254 -8.00 23.24 -2.65
CA THR A 254 -8.29 24.67 -2.40
C THR A 254 -7.83 25.17 -1.04
N ASP A 255 -7.64 24.29 -0.06
CA ASP A 255 -7.13 24.63 1.26
C ASP A 255 -5.69 24.14 1.41
N LYS A 256 -4.75 25.06 1.20
CA LYS A 256 -3.32 24.78 1.31
C LYS A 256 -2.93 24.27 2.71
N ARG A 257 -3.57 24.74 3.78
CA ARG A 257 -3.18 24.32 5.15
C ARG A 257 -3.47 22.84 5.37
N ILE A 258 -4.60 22.38 4.86
CA ILE A 258 -4.99 20.97 4.95
C ILE A 258 -4.07 20.14 4.08
N TYR A 259 -3.83 20.57 2.84
CA TYR A 259 -2.89 19.89 1.95
C TYR A 259 -1.50 19.73 2.59
N ASP A 260 -0.93 20.84 3.07
CA ASP A 260 0.39 20.88 3.71
C ASP A 260 0.44 19.98 4.96
N SER A 261 -0.66 19.85 5.70
CA SER A 261 -0.71 18.94 6.85
C SER A 261 -0.64 17.46 6.47
N MET A 262 -1.12 17.09 5.28
CA MET A 262 -1.13 15.69 4.82
C MET A 262 0.18 15.29 4.13
N VAL A 263 0.88 16.21 3.49
CA VAL A 263 2.15 15.91 2.78
C VAL A 263 3.37 15.81 3.71
N ASN A 264 3.30 16.46 4.87
CA ASN A 264 4.40 16.53 5.85
C ASN A 264 4.40 15.39 6.88
N ILE A 265 3.57 14.36 6.70
CA ILE A 265 3.54 13.24 7.63
C ILE A 265 4.77 12.35 7.46
N ARG A 266 5.22 11.72 8.55
CA ARG A 266 6.19 10.63 8.46
C ARG A 266 5.48 9.38 7.97
N ASN A 267 6.11 8.62 7.08
CA ASN A 267 5.56 7.33 6.64
C ASN A 267 5.45 6.38 7.84
N PRO A 268 4.23 5.98 8.27
CA PRO A 268 4.07 5.11 9.43
C PRO A 268 4.41 3.64 9.14
N PHE A 269 4.64 3.29 7.88
CA PHE A 269 4.94 1.92 7.47
C PHE A 269 6.43 1.61 7.40
N GLY A 270 7.32 2.59 7.52
CA GLY A 270 8.75 2.31 7.52
C GLY A 270 9.61 3.50 7.14
N ASP A 271 10.91 3.31 7.30
CA ASP A 271 11.96 4.28 6.98
C ASP A 271 12.83 3.86 5.79
N GLY A 272 12.54 2.73 5.14
CA GLY A 272 13.30 2.20 4.01
C GLY A 272 14.41 1.21 4.37
N HIS A 273 14.46 0.75 5.62
CA HIS A 273 15.44 -0.22 6.11
C HIS A 273 14.81 -1.49 6.69
N ALA A 274 13.62 -1.88 6.22
CA ALA A 274 12.96 -3.10 6.66
C ALA A 274 13.73 -4.35 6.24
N ALA A 275 14.26 -4.39 5.01
CA ALA A 275 15.05 -5.49 4.48
C ALA A 275 16.33 -5.68 5.30
N ASP A 276 17.04 -4.59 5.62
CA ASP A 276 18.25 -4.64 6.44
C ASP A 276 17.98 -5.27 7.82
N ARG A 277 16.87 -4.89 8.48
CA ARG A 277 16.47 -5.47 9.78
C ARG A 277 16.08 -6.94 9.69
N ILE A 278 15.43 -7.35 8.60
CA ILE A 278 15.11 -8.75 8.34
C ILE A 278 16.40 -9.55 8.16
N ILE A 279 17.34 -9.05 7.36
CA ILE A 279 18.65 -9.69 7.14
C ILE A 279 19.43 -9.79 8.45
N ASP A 280 19.49 -8.72 9.26
CA ASP A 280 20.14 -8.74 10.58
C ASP A 280 19.57 -9.86 11.48
N THR A 281 18.25 -10.07 11.43
CA THR A 281 17.58 -11.14 12.18
C THR A 281 17.98 -12.53 11.68
N LEU A 282 18.06 -12.72 10.35
CA LEU A 282 18.47 -13.98 9.75
C LEU A 282 19.96 -14.28 10.02
N MET A 283 20.83 -13.29 9.90
CA MET A 283 22.25 -13.43 10.22
C MET A 283 22.45 -13.82 11.69
N TRP A 284 21.70 -13.21 12.61
CA TRP A 284 21.66 -13.62 14.01
C TRP A 284 21.21 -15.09 14.17
N TYR A 285 20.14 -15.50 13.49
CA TYR A 285 19.63 -16.87 13.55
C TYR A 285 20.67 -17.90 13.07
N PHE A 286 21.44 -17.58 12.03
CA PHE A 286 22.48 -18.44 11.48
C PHE A 286 23.85 -18.31 12.20
N ASN A 287 23.95 -17.50 13.26
CA ASN A 287 25.20 -17.20 13.96
C ASN A 287 26.30 -16.65 13.03
N ILE A 288 25.93 -15.78 12.09
CA ILE A 288 26.85 -15.08 11.19
C ILE A 288 27.22 -13.73 11.81
N GLU A 289 28.51 -13.43 11.99
CA GLU A 289 28.99 -12.16 12.52
C GLU A 289 28.75 -11.00 11.53
N ILE A 290 28.36 -9.83 12.04
CA ILE A 290 28.09 -8.62 11.25
C ILE A 290 28.78 -7.42 11.91
N GLU A 291 29.49 -6.59 11.12
CA GLU A 291 30.20 -5.40 11.60
C GLU A 291 29.29 -4.21 11.96
N LYS A 292 28.02 -4.18 11.53
CA LYS A 292 27.05 -3.13 11.87
C LYS A 292 25.65 -3.71 12.02
N ARG A 293 24.97 -3.37 13.13
CA ARG A 293 23.53 -3.59 13.28
C ARG A 293 22.77 -2.37 12.79
N THR A 294 21.80 -2.57 11.92
CA THR A 294 20.85 -1.52 11.56
C THR A 294 20.03 -1.17 12.80
N PRO A 295 19.86 0.12 13.15
CA PRO A 295 19.05 0.48 14.30
C PRO A 295 17.64 -0.11 14.19
N ALA A 296 17.15 -0.69 15.29
CA ALA A 296 15.76 -1.08 15.40
C ALA A 296 14.87 0.14 15.13
N LEU A 297 13.75 -0.06 14.42
CA LEU A 297 12.79 1.02 14.21
C LEU A 297 12.28 1.48 15.59
N LYS A 298 12.46 2.75 15.91
CA LYS A 298 11.96 3.32 17.17
C LYS A 298 10.44 3.40 17.12
N GLU A 299 9.79 2.91 18.17
CA GLU A 299 8.33 3.00 18.40
C GLU A 299 7.86 4.46 18.45
#